data_AF-I1YII0-F1
#
_entry.id   AF-I1YII0-F1
#
_cell.length_a   1.000
_cell.length_b   1.000
_cell.length_c   1.000
_cell.angle_alpha   90.00
_cell.angle_beta   90.00
_cell.angle_gamma   90.00
#
_symmetry.space_group_name_H-M   'P 1'
#
loop_
_entity.id
_entity.type
_entity.pdbx_description
1 polymer ?
#
loop_
_entity_poly.entity_id
_entity_poly.type
_entity_poly.pdbx_seq_one_letter_code
_entity_poly.pdbx_strand_id
1 'polypeptide(L)'
;MPSTQSPHPLAVSLYSVGEIGYPVVENIEAYLEALYGAGLYETLAAGNPGEAVIRNLAEAYSIISEMIFWQEDQDYDQALKAFPLFVEYVTEMQLSLGDLHHITEIVTSFFDWEADSEGPAHLDELKPSIQSLTNLFNRGEYKSAIYSALAEHSYKDVDDLIGMAHWFYGEDEFELFFSCAQHYPLRALSNAYWLIDLNDEQRQRFIAWARRFMPSERLGKTLSQTQVYTEIEKRILDRVIFHQEHLLKNQKDHRDFAIWGMCSEDRLIALHGAYLLEELPVAIWPQGSKTIIESLLVWTEPHWNSVKRKDGKSQYVKSQDWLRELLERVT
;
A
#
# COMPACT_ATOMS: atom_id res chain seq x y z
N MET A 1 -20.71 -42.02 -9.45
CA MET A 1 -21.27 -40.77 -10.00
C MET A 1 -20.81 -39.64 -9.10
N PRO A 2 -20.09 -38.63 -9.60
CA PRO A 2 -19.87 -37.43 -8.80
C PRO A 2 -21.20 -36.69 -8.72
N SER A 3 -21.61 -36.29 -7.51
CA SER A 3 -22.81 -35.50 -7.28
C SER A 3 -22.63 -34.12 -7.92
N THR A 4 -23.37 -33.83 -8.98
CA THR A 4 -23.67 -32.47 -9.42
C THR A 4 -24.65 -31.84 -8.44
N GLN A 5 -24.18 -31.51 -7.24
CA GLN A 5 -24.86 -30.48 -6.46
C GLN A 5 -24.44 -29.16 -7.09
N SER A 6 -25.40 -28.43 -7.67
CA SER A 6 -25.17 -27.02 -8.01
C SER A 6 -24.63 -26.32 -6.75
N PRO A 7 -23.52 -25.57 -6.84
CA PRO A 7 -23.03 -24.84 -5.68
C PRO A 7 -24.15 -23.98 -5.12
N HIS A 8 -24.26 -23.91 -3.79
CA HIS A 8 -25.24 -23.07 -3.13
C HIS A 8 -25.16 -21.66 -3.73
N PRO A 9 -26.26 -20.95 -4.03
CA PRO A 9 -26.20 -19.63 -4.66
C PRO A 9 -25.34 -18.61 -3.89
N LEU A 10 -25.31 -18.71 -2.55
CA LEU A 10 -24.41 -17.91 -1.68
C LEU A 10 -22.95 -18.39 -1.65
N ALA A 11 -22.63 -19.54 -2.25
CA ALA A 11 -21.27 -20.05 -2.41
C ALA A 11 -20.64 -19.64 -3.77
N VAL A 12 -21.32 -18.76 -4.50
CA VAL A 12 -20.88 -18.23 -5.78
C VAL A 12 -20.01 -16.99 -5.55
N SER A 13 -18.82 -16.99 -6.17
CA SER A 13 -17.85 -15.91 -6.02
C SER A 13 -18.39 -14.59 -6.58
N LEU A 14 -18.09 -13.49 -5.89
CA LEU A 14 -18.50 -12.15 -6.29
C LEU A 14 -18.04 -11.74 -7.70
N TYR A 15 -16.88 -12.23 -8.15
CA TYR A 15 -16.34 -11.95 -9.50
C TYR A 15 -17.11 -12.66 -10.62
N SER A 16 -18.11 -13.47 -10.29
CA SER A 16 -18.95 -14.16 -11.28
C SER A 16 -20.28 -13.47 -11.54
N VAL A 17 -20.53 -12.33 -10.89
CA VAL A 17 -21.74 -11.51 -11.03
C VAL A 17 -21.37 -10.12 -11.57
N GLY A 18 -22.20 -9.57 -12.46
CA GLY A 18 -22.03 -8.22 -13.02
C GLY A 18 -21.41 -8.18 -14.43
N GLU A 19 -21.05 -6.98 -14.88
CA GLU A 19 -20.46 -6.76 -16.20
C GLU A 19 -18.97 -7.13 -16.22
N ILE A 20 -18.60 -8.00 -17.17
CA ILE A 20 -17.22 -8.46 -17.34
C ILE A 20 -16.33 -7.27 -17.75
N GLY A 21 -15.29 -7.02 -16.97
CA GLY A 21 -14.28 -5.99 -17.24
C GLY A 21 -14.44 -4.72 -16.41
N TYR A 22 -15.48 -4.61 -15.59
CA TYR A 22 -15.65 -3.53 -14.63
C TYR A 22 -15.12 -3.90 -13.24
N PRO A 23 -14.65 -2.91 -12.44
CA PRO A 23 -14.29 -3.13 -11.05
C PRO A 23 -15.45 -3.74 -10.24
N VAL A 24 -15.11 -4.59 -9.27
CA VAL A 24 -16.11 -5.24 -8.39
C VAL A 24 -17.04 -4.23 -7.72
N VAL A 25 -16.49 -3.10 -7.26
CA VAL A 25 -17.25 -2.05 -6.57
C VAL A 25 -18.37 -1.49 -7.46
N GLU A 26 -18.17 -1.47 -8.78
CA GLU A 26 -19.19 -1.00 -9.74
C GLU A 26 -20.28 -2.06 -9.99
N ASN A 27 -20.02 -3.33 -9.64
CA ASN A 27 -20.98 -4.43 -9.78
C ASN A 27 -21.66 -4.79 -8.44
N ILE A 28 -21.50 -3.96 -7.40
CA ILE A 28 -21.82 -4.36 -6.04
C ILE A 28 -23.32 -4.51 -5.76
N GLU A 29 -24.14 -3.63 -6.34
CA GLU A 29 -25.60 -3.69 -6.24
C GLU A 29 -26.12 -5.01 -6.85
N ALA A 30 -25.61 -5.39 -8.02
CA ALA A 30 -26.00 -6.63 -8.69
C ALA A 30 -25.58 -7.88 -7.90
N TYR A 31 -24.42 -7.83 -7.24
CA TYR A 31 -23.98 -8.92 -6.37
C TYR A 31 -24.86 -9.04 -5.11
N LEU A 32 -25.22 -7.92 -4.48
CA LEU A 32 -26.11 -7.93 -3.32
C LEU A 32 -27.52 -8.38 -3.67
N GLU A 33 -28.06 -7.94 -4.81
CA GLU A 33 -29.35 -8.40 -5.32
C GLU A 33 -29.34 -9.93 -5.50
N ALA A 34 -28.24 -10.49 -6.02
CA ALA A 34 -28.08 -11.94 -6.14
C ALA A 34 -28.03 -12.66 -4.78
N LEU A 35 -27.31 -12.10 -3.79
CA LEU A 35 -27.28 -12.65 -2.42
C LEU A 35 -28.66 -12.60 -1.76
N TYR A 36 -29.41 -11.51 -1.94
CA TYR A 36 -30.74 -11.32 -1.34
C TYR A 36 -31.77 -12.22 -2.02
N GLY A 37 -31.73 -12.33 -3.35
CA GLY A 37 -32.56 -13.28 -4.11
C GLY A 37 -32.30 -14.75 -3.73
N ALA A 38 -31.11 -15.06 -3.23
CA ALA A 38 -30.74 -16.37 -2.70
C ALA A 38 -31.16 -16.60 -1.23
N GLY A 39 -31.72 -15.60 -0.54
CA GLY A 39 -32.13 -15.70 0.86
C GLY A 39 -30.94 -15.68 1.82
N LEU A 40 -30.08 -14.67 1.74
CA LEU A 40 -28.90 -14.49 2.60
C LEU A 40 -29.24 -14.62 4.08
N TYR A 41 -30.17 -13.80 4.57
CA TYR A 41 -30.53 -13.77 5.99
C TYR A 41 -31.17 -15.09 6.42
N GLU A 42 -32.11 -15.62 5.63
CA GLU A 42 -32.80 -16.88 5.93
C GLU A 42 -31.83 -18.06 5.98
N THR A 43 -30.85 -18.10 5.08
CA THR A 43 -29.85 -19.18 5.05
C THR A 43 -28.98 -19.16 6.29
N LEU A 44 -28.52 -17.98 6.71
CA LEU A 44 -27.72 -17.86 7.94
C LEU A 44 -28.58 -18.17 9.17
N ALA A 45 -29.79 -17.63 9.26
CA ALA A 45 -30.69 -17.87 10.39
C ALA A 45 -31.14 -19.33 10.52
N ALA A 46 -31.15 -20.10 9.42
CA ALA A 46 -31.54 -21.51 9.42
C ALA A 46 -30.52 -22.47 10.06
N GLY A 47 -29.29 -22.01 10.35
CA GLY A 47 -28.40 -22.75 11.27
C GLY A 47 -27.27 -23.58 10.65
N ASN A 48 -27.04 -23.61 9.32
CA ASN A 48 -25.98 -24.44 8.70
C ASN A 48 -25.57 -23.95 7.28
N PRO A 49 -24.97 -22.75 7.13
CA PRO A 49 -24.67 -22.19 5.80
C PRO A 49 -23.55 -22.94 5.04
N GLY A 50 -22.69 -23.68 5.74
CA GLY A 50 -21.54 -24.38 5.16
C GLY A 50 -20.32 -23.47 4.96
N GLU A 51 -19.13 -24.06 5.06
CA GLU A 51 -17.85 -23.34 5.06
C GLU A 51 -17.61 -22.48 3.81
N ALA A 52 -17.95 -22.99 2.62
CA ALA A 52 -17.78 -22.25 1.37
C ALA A 52 -18.65 -20.98 1.32
N VAL A 53 -19.84 -20.99 1.94
CA VAL A 53 -20.69 -19.81 2.02
C VAL A 53 -20.04 -18.77 2.93
N ILE A 54 -19.58 -19.18 4.12
CA ILE A 54 -18.96 -18.23 5.07
C ILE A 54 -17.68 -17.62 4.52
N ARG A 55 -16.83 -18.37 3.81
CA ARG A 55 -15.60 -17.83 3.20
C ARG A 55 -15.90 -16.82 2.09
N ASN A 56 -16.86 -17.12 1.22
CA ASN A 56 -17.29 -16.16 0.20
C ASN A 56 -17.93 -14.91 0.84
N LEU A 57 -18.68 -15.08 1.93
CA LEU A 57 -19.22 -13.94 2.68
C LEU A 57 -18.11 -13.10 3.34
N ALA A 58 -17.05 -13.72 3.86
CA ALA A 58 -15.91 -12.97 4.41
C ALA A 58 -15.26 -12.10 3.31
N GLU A 59 -15.01 -12.68 2.14
CA GLU A 59 -14.49 -11.92 0.99
C GLU A 59 -15.47 -10.82 0.56
N ALA A 60 -16.77 -11.13 0.44
CA ALA A 60 -17.79 -10.13 0.10
C ALA A 60 -17.81 -8.96 1.10
N TYR A 61 -17.94 -9.25 2.40
CA TYR A 61 -17.94 -8.24 3.45
C TYR A 61 -16.64 -7.44 3.50
N SER A 62 -15.49 -8.03 3.15
CA SER A 62 -14.23 -7.27 3.05
C SER A 62 -14.26 -6.16 2.00
N ILE A 63 -15.08 -6.32 0.96
CA ILE A 63 -15.20 -5.33 -0.12
C ILE A 63 -16.31 -4.29 0.17
N ILE A 64 -17.39 -4.70 0.85
CA ILE A 64 -18.59 -3.86 1.03
C ILE A 64 -18.75 -3.28 2.42
N SER A 65 -17.90 -3.64 3.37
CA SER A 65 -18.04 -3.23 4.78
C SER A 65 -18.12 -1.72 4.95
N GLU A 66 -17.31 -0.94 4.24
CA GLU A 66 -17.43 0.53 4.24
C GLU A 66 -18.83 0.99 3.82
N MET A 67 -19.36 0.45 2.72
CA MET A 67 -20.70 0.79 2.22
C MET A 67 -21.79 0.40 3.23
N ILE A 68 -21.73 -0.81 3.77
CA ILE A 68 -22.74 -1.32 4.71
C ILE A 68 -22.74 -0.53 6.02
N PHE A 69 -21.58 -0.18 6.54
CA PHE A 69 -21.47 0.44 7.87
C PHE A 69 -21.69 1.95 7.82
N TRP A 70 -21.25 2.63 6.77
CA TRP A 70 -21.19 4.09 6.75
C TRP A 70 -22.16 4.75 5.78
N GLN A 71 -22.76 4.01 4.85
CA GLN A 71 -23.77 4.56 3.93
C GLN A 71 -25.17 4.19 4.40
N GLU A 72 -26.02 5.19 4.66
CA GLU A 72 -27.45 4.98 4.95
C GLU A 72 -28.21 4.66 3.65
N ASP A 73 -27.99 3.47 3.10
CA ASP A 73 -28.71 2.96 1.95
C ASP A 73 -29.60 1.77 2.34
N GLN A 74 -30.85 1.79 1.87
CA GLN A 74 -31.80 0.70 2.09
C GLN A 74 -31.38 -0.56 1.33
N ASP A 75 -30.57 -0.41 0.28
CA ASP A 75 -30.06 -1.50 -0.53
C ASP A 75 -29.07 -2.40 0.23
N TYR A 76 -28.65 -2.02 1.45
CA TYR A 76 -27.77 -2.81 2.30
C TYR A 76 -28.46 -3.47 3.52
N ASP A 77 -29.76 -3.25 3.73
CA ASP A 77 -30.48 -3.63 4.97
C ASP A 77 -30.41 -5.14 5.28
N GLN A 78 -30.52 -6.00 4.26
CA GLN A 78 -30.41 -7.45 4.49
C GLN A 78 -28.99 -7.88 4.86
N ALA A 79 -27.97 -7.31 4.22
CA ALA A 79 -26.58 -7.62 4.55
C ALA A 79 -26.23 -7.10 5.95
N LEU A 80 -26.68 -5.90 6.30
CA LEU A 80 -26.54 -5.33 7.63
C LEU A 80 -27.16 -6.24 8.71
N LYS A 81 -28.39 -6.72 8.50
CA LYS A 81 -29.08 -7.65 9.42
C LYS A 81 -28.43 -9.02 9.48
N ALA A 82 -27.86 -9.50 8.38
CA ALA A 82 -27.19 -10.78 8.28
C ALA A 82 -25.80 -10.78 8.93
N PHE A 83 -25.16 -9.61 9.09
CA PHE A 83 -23.79 -9.49 9.56
C PHE A 83 -23.53 -10.15 10.92
N PRO A 84 -24.35 -9.95 11.98
CA PRO A 84 -24.12 -10.63 13.26
C PRO A 84 -24.14 -12.16 13.16
N LEU A 85 -25.05 -12.72 12.34
CA LEU A 85 -25.13 -14.17 12.10
C LEU A 85 -23.88 -14.67 11.37
N PHE A 86 -23.42 -13.94 10.35
CA PHE A 86 -22.16 -14.24 9.68
C PHE A 86 -20.99 -14.29 10.68
N VAL A 87 -20.91 -13.32 11.60
CA VAL A 87 -19.86 -13.26 12.61
C VAL A 87 -19.92 -14.45 13.57
N GLU A 88 -21.10 -14.89 13.99
CA GLU A 88 -21.25 -16.11 14.80
C GLU A 88 -20.60 -17.32 14.12
N TYR A 89 -20.91 -17.55 12.84
CA TYR A 89 -20.33 -18.68 12.11
C TYR A 89 -18.82 -18.55 11.87
N VAL A 90 -18.35 -17.38 11.44
CA VAL A 90 -16.93 -17.23 11.08
C VAL A 90 -16.02 -17.35 12.30
N THR A 91 -16.52 -16.99 13.49
CA THR A 91 -15.74 -17.12 14.73
C THR A 91 -15.60 -18.56 15.21
N GLU A 92 -16.46 -19.48 14.77
CA GLU A 92 -16.38 -20.92 15.07
C GLU A 92 -15.50 -21.69 14.07
N MET A 93 -15.13 -21.08 12.95
CA MET A 93 -14.36 -21.70 11.90
C MET A 93 -12.84 -21.65 12.15
N GLN A 94 -12.13 -22.61 11.52
CA GLN A 94 -10.69 -22.55 11.38
C GLN A 94 -10.34 -21.71 10.15
N LEU A 95 -9.77 -20.53 10.38
CA LEU A 95 -9.47 -19.53 9.36
C LEU A 95 -8.05 -19.71 8.82
N SER A 96 -7.90 -19.52 7.51
CA SER A 96 -6.61 -19.37 6.84
C SER A 96 -6.11 -17.92 6.95
N LEU A 97 -4.85 -17.66 6.57
CA LEU A 97 -4.32 -16.29 6.50
C LEU A 97 -5.09 -15.41 5.51
N GLY A 98 -5.57 -15.98 4.40
CA GLY A 98 -6.42 -15.24 3.45
C GLY A 98 -7.78 -14.89 4.05
N ASP A 99 -8.39 -15.81 4.81
CA ASP A 99 -9.64 -15.50 5.53
C ASP A 99 -9.40 -14.38 6.55
N LEU A 100 -8.28 -14.42 7.30
CA LEU A 100 -7.93 -13.37 8.27
C LEU A 100 -7.67 -12.01 7.61
N HIS A 101 -7.10 -11.98 6.41
CA HIS A 101 -7.00 -10.74 5.62
C HIS A 101 -8.40 -10.13 5.38
N HIS A 102 -9.35 -10.91 4.88
CA HIS A 102 -10.72 -10.43 4.68
C HIS A 102 -11.39 -9.94 5.98
N ILE A 103 -11.17 -10.64 7.10
CA ILE A 103 -11.66 -10.18 8.40
C ILE A 103 -10.99 -8.87 8.83
N THR A 104 -9.72 -8.66 8.50
CA THR A 104 -9.00 -7.42 8.79
C THR A 104 -9.65 -6.24 8.09
N GLU A 105 -9.91 -6.36 6.79
CA GLU A 105 -10.57 -5.31 5.98
C GLU A 105 -11.96 -4.94 6.53
N ILE A 106 -12.72 -5.94 7.00
CA ILE A 106 -14.03 -5.70 7.64
C ILE A 106 -13.87 -4.88 8.92
N VAL A 107 -12.90 -5.25 9.76
CA VAL A 107 -12.66 -4.59 11.04
C VAL A 107 -12.13 -3.17 10.83
N THR A 108 -11.16 -2.97 9.94
CA THR A 108 -10.57 -1.65 9.65
C THR A 108 -11.61 -0.71 9.06
N SER A 109 -12.43 -1.17 8.11
CA SER A 109 -13.51 -0.37 7.52
C SER A 109 -14.55 0.12 8.55
N PHE A 110 -14.73 -0.60 9.65
CA PHE A 110 -15.60 -0.15 10.75
C PHE A 110 -14.99 0.99 11.57
N PHE A 111 -13.65 1.07 11.68
CA PHE A 111 -12.96 2.07 12.52
C PHE A 111 -12.38 3.25 11.73
N ASP A 112 -12.06 3.07 10.45
CA ASP A 112 -11.33 4.07 9.65
C ASP A 112 -12.15 5.34 9.36
N TRP A 113 -13.47 5.33 9.56
CA TRP A 113 -14.39 6.40 9.17
C TRP A 113 -15.05 7.12 10.35
N GLU A 114 -14.36 7.30 11.47
CA GLU A 114 -14.80 8.23 12.53
C GLU A 114 -14.83 9.68 11.98
N ALA A 115 -15.95 10.04 11.33
CA ALA A 115 -16.23 11.41 10.93
C ALA A 115 -16.33 12.32 12.17
N ASP A 116 -16.11 13.63 11.99
CA ASP A 116 -16.32 14.67 13.02
C ASP A 116 -17.79 14.77 13.52
N SER A 117 -18.68 13.88 13.06
CA SER A 117 -20.10 13.75 13.42
C SER A 117 -20.40 12.38 14.01
N GLU A 118 -21.42 12.27 14.86
CA GLU A 118 -21.99 10.98 15.28
C GLU A 118 -22.32 10.15 14.02
N GLY A 119 -21.67 8.98 13.88
CA GLY A 119 -21.89 8.06 12.75
C GLY A 119 -23.31 7.47 12.73
N PRO A 120 -23.65 6.64 11.73
CA PRO A 120 -24.97 6.02 11.62
C PRO A 120 -25.39 5.29 12.91
N ALA A 121 -26.67 5.40 13.27
CA ALA A 121 -27.19 4.89 14.55
C ALA A 121 -27.01 3.36 14.71
N HIS A 122 -26.99 2.62 13.59
CA HIS A 122 -26.86 1.16 13.61
C HIS A 122 -25.44 0.68 13.96
N LEU A 123 -24.42 1.54 13.93
CA LEU A 123 -23.05 1.17 14.28
C LEU A 123 -22.95 0.66 15.72
N ASP A 124 -23.72 1.23 16.65
CA ASP A 124 -23.76 0.79 18.05
C ASP A 124 -24.22 -0.66 18.19
N GLU A 125 -25.12 -1.11 17.31
CA GLU A 125 -25.63 -2.48 17.29
C GLU A 125 -24.59 -3.47 16.74
N LEU A 126 -23.69 -3.02 15.87
CA LEU A 126 -22.65 -3.84 15.24
C LEU A 126 -21.38 -3.98 16.11
N LYS A 127 -21.14 -3.06 17.04
CA LYS A 127 -19.94 -3.06 17.92
C LYS A 127 -19.64 -4.43 18.55
N PRO A 128 -20.60 -5.20 19.10
CA PRO A 128 -20.33 -6.53 19.65
C PRO A 128 -19.81 -7.54 18.61
N SER A 129 -20.35 -7.49 17.39
CA SER A 129 -19.92 -8.35 16.29
C SER A 129 -18.50 -7.98 15.83
N ILE A 130 -18.21 -6.70 15.67
CA ILE A 130 -16.86 -6.22 15.33
C ILE A 130 -15.85 -6.60 16.42
N GLN A 131 -16.20 -6.41 17.69
CA GLN A 131 -15.34 -6.83 18.80
C GLN A 131 -15.07 -8.35 18.79
N SER A 132 -16.06 -9.15 18.37
CA SER A 132 -15.88 -10.61 18.24
C SER A 132 -14.91 -10.98 17.12
N LEU A 133 -14.96 -10.26 15.99
CA LEU A 133 -13.97 -10.40 14.92
C LEU A 133 -12.57 -9.97 15.37
N THR A 134 -12.44 -8.82 16.03
CA THR A 134 -11.16 -8.36 16.62
C THR A 134 -10.59 -9.41 17.59
N ASN A 135 -11.45 -10.05 18.38
CA ASN A 135 -11.04 -11.09 19.33
C ASN A 135 -10.53 -12.37 18.67
N LEU A 136 -10.78 -12.60 17.37
CA LEU A 136 -10.15 -13.72 16.65
C LEU A 136 -8.63 -13.57 16.66
N PHE A 137 -8.12 -12.36 16.46
CA PHE A 137 -6.67 -12.11 16.42
C PHE A 137 -5.99 -12.30 17.77
N ASN A 138 -6.75 -12.31 18.87
CA ASN A 138 -6.22 -12.64 20.20
C ASN A 138 -6.00 -14.15 20.41
N ARG A 139 -6.49 -15.00 19.50
CA ARG A 139 -6.25 -16.45 19.57
C ARG A 139 -4.80 -16.77 19.22
N GLY A 140 -4.19 -17.64 20.04
CA GLY A 140 -2.76 -17.93 19.95
C GLY A 140 -2.35 -18.57 18.62
N GLU A 141 -3.21 -19.41 18.03
CA GLU A 141 -2.97 -20.06 16.75
C GLU A 141 -2.83 -19.06 15.59
N TYR A 142 -3.69 -18.04 15.53
CA TYR A 142 -3.67 -17.04 14.45
C TYR A 142 -2.51 -16.07 14.61
N LYS A 143 -2.27 -15.63 15.84
CA LYS A 143 -1.05 -14.86 16.16
C LYS A 143 0.20 -15.62 15.70
N SER A 144 0.33 -16.88 16.11
CA SER A 144 1.46 -17.74 15.74
C SER A 144 1.59 -17.93 14.22
N ALA A 145 0.49 -18.11 13.50
CA ALA A 145 0.49 -18.26 12.04
C ALA A 145 0.99 -16.99 11.34
N ILE A 146 0.52 -15.81 11.76
CA ILE A 146 0.94 -14.52 11.20
C ILE A 146 2.44 -14.31 11.39
N TYR A 147 2.98 -14.45 12.62
CA TYR A 147 4.42 -14.27 12.85
C TYR A 147 5.27 -15.32 12.13
N SER A 148 4.79 -16.57 12.02
CA SER A 148 5.50 -17.60 11.26
C SER A 148 5.61 -17.21 9.79
N ALA A 149 4.53 -16.73 9.18
CA ALA A 149 4.54 -16.29 7.79
C ALA A 149 5.39 -15.02 7.57
N LEU A 150 5.37 -14.06 8.53
CA LEU A 150 6.23 -12.87 8.48
C LEU A 150 7.72 -13.24 8.56
N ALA A 151 8.10 -14.22 9.38
CA ALA A 151 9.47 -14.67 9.54
C ALA A 151 10.02 -15.39 8.28
N GLU A 152 9.16 -15.94 7.43
CA GLU A 152 9.58 -16.54 6.15
C GLU A 152 10.01 -15.49 5.13
N HIS A 153 9.60 -14.22 5.28
CA HIS A 153 9.87 -13.07 4.41
C HIS A 153 9.44 -13.21 2.93
N SER A 154 9.05 -14.41 2.51
CA SER A 154 8.73 -14.80 1.13
C SER A 154 7.24 -14.91 0.86
N TYR A 155 6.40 -14.74 1.89
CA TYR A 155 4.95 -14.78 1.75
C TYR A 155 4.48 -13.78 0.68
N LYS A 156 3.56 -14.22 -0.17
CA LYS A 156 3.16 -13.48 -1.38
C LYS A 156 2.55 -12.13 -1.00
N ASP A 157 1.72 -12.13 0.03
CA ASP A 157 0.92 -10.99 0.46
C ASP A 157 1.46 -10.49 1.82
N VAL A 158 2.77 -10.23 1.86
CA VAL A 158 3.49 -9.85 3.09
C VAL A 158 3.01 -8.50 3.63
N ASP A 159 2.61 -7.58 2.75
CA ASP A 159 2.09 -6.26 3.11
C ASP A 159 0.82 -6.42 3.99
N ASP A 160 -0.08 -7.34 3.64
CA ASP A 160 -1.30 -7.63 4.40
C ASP A 160 -0.97 -8.21 5.78
N LEU A 161 0.02 -9.09 5.86
CA LEU A 161 0.48 -9.65 7.14
C LEU A 161 1.09 -8.58 8.04
N ILE A 162 1.81 -7.61 7.45
CA ILE A 162 2.37 -6.48 8.20
C ILE A 162 1.24 -5.59 8.71
N GLY A 163 0.25 -5.26 7.86
CA GLY A 163 -0.94 -4.51 8.26
C GLY A 163 -1.71 -5.18 9.40
N MET A 164 -1.93 -6.50 9.31
CA MET A 164 -2.53 -7.30 10.39
C MET A 164 -1.74 -7.21 11.69
N ALA A 165 -0.41 -7.39 11.63
CA ALA A 165 0.42 -7.38 12.81
C ALA A 165 0.50 -5.98 13.45
N HIS A 166 0.55 -4.94 12.63
CA HIS A 166 0.50 -3.56 13.07
C HIS A 166 -0.81 -3.25 13.78
N TRP A 167 -1.95 -3.49 13.11
CA TRP A 167 -3.26 -3.14 13.64
C TRP A 167 -3.55 -3.90 14.94
N PHE A 168 -3.46 -5.24 14.91
CA PHE A 168 -3.95 -6.07 16.02
C PHE A 168 -2.94 -6.28 17.14
N TYR A 169 -1.63 -6.15 16.87
CA TYR A 169 -0.58 -6.42 17.84
C TYR A 169 0.29 -5.20 18.16
N GLY A 170 0.08 -4.06 17.48
CA GLY A 170 0.86 -2.84 17.69
C GLY A 170 2.30 -2.97 17.23
N GLU A 171 2.58 -3.88 16.28
CA GLU A 171 3.92 -4.03 15.73
C GLU A 171 4.34 -2.79 14.93
N ASP A 172 5.64 -2.51 14.93
CA ASP A 172 6.22 -1.39 14.17
C ASP A 172 6.30 -1.77 12.69
N GLU A 173 5.47 -1.14 11.85
CA GLU A 173 5.44 -1.39 10.40
C GLU A 173 6.82 -1.19 9.76
N PHE A 174 7.57 -0.16 10.17
CA PHE A 174 8.89 0.08 9.61
C PHE A 174 9.81 -1.11 9.89
N GLU A 175 9.80 -1.67 11.10
CA GLU A 175 10.69 -2.80 11.42
C GLU A 175 10.35 -4.03 10.59
N LEU A 176 9.06 -4.32 10.39
CA LEU A 176 8.61 -5.46 9.61
C LEU A 176 8.93 -5.27 8.11
N PHE A 177 8.58 -4.11 7.54
CA PHE A 177 8.90 -3.80 6.15
C PHE A 177 10.40 -3.72 5.89
N PHE A 178 11.17 -3.13 6.82
CA PHE A 178 12.62 -3.01 6.68
C PHE A 178 13.30 -4.37 6.77
N SER A 179 12.84 -5.26 7.64
CA SER A 179 13.29 -6.66 7.70
C SER A 179 13.01 -7.39 6.38
N CYS A 180 11.81 -7.21 5.80
CA CYS A 180 11.48 -7.74 4.49
C CYS A 180 12.39 -7.14 3.39
N ALA A 181 12.61 -5.82 3.40
CA ALA A 181 13.44 -5.13 2.42
C ALA A 181 14.89 -5.62 2.43
N GLN A 182 15.42 -6.01 3.58
CA GLN A 182 16.77 -6.57 3.70
C GLN A 182 16.93 -7.92 2.98
N HIS A 183 15.85 -8.69 2.81
CA HIS A 183 15.85 -10.00 2.14
C HIS A 183 15.33 -9.91 0.71
N TYR A 184 14.27 -9.14 0.48
CA TYR A 184 13.56 -9.00 -0.79
C TYR A 184 13.28 -7.52 -1.13
N PRO A 185 14.32 -6.72 -1.47
CA PRO A 185 14.19 -5.27 -1.66
C PRO A 185 13.12 -4.86 -2.67
N LEU A 186 13.01 -5.55 -3.80
CA LEU A 186 12.07 -5.19 -4.87
C LEU A 186 10.61 -5.30 -4.42
N ARG A 187 10.30 -6.27 -3.55
CA ARG A 187 8.94 -6.50 -3.04
C ARG A 187 8.59 -5.43 -2.01
N ALA A 188 9.39 -5.29 -0.96
CA ALA A 188 9.13 -4.33 0.13
C ALA A 188 9.14 -2.86 -0.33
N LEU A 189 9.85 -2.54 -1.42
CA LEU A 189 9.87 -1.21 -2.02
C LEU A 189 8.84 -1.02 -3.15
N SER A 190 7.95 -2.00 -3.38
CA SER A 190 6.87 -1.86 -4.36
C SER A 190 5.87 -0.81 -3.88
N ASN A 191 5.40 -0.93 -2.64
CA ASN A 191 4.52 0.00 -1.95
C ASN A 191 5.27 0.66 -0.77
N ALA A 192 5.99 1.75 -1.06
CA ALA A 192 6.95 2.35 -0.12
C ALA A 192 6.34 3.41 0.82
N TYR A 193 5.04 3.31 1.12
CA TYR A 193 4.36 4.26 2.04
C TYR A 193 4.99 4.27 3.43
N TRP A 194 5.52 3.12 3.88
CA TRP A 194 6.20 2.96 5.17
C TRP A 194 7.51 3.76 5.29
N LEU A 195 7.95 4.46 4.24
CA LEU A 195 9.08 5.40 4.29
C LEU A 195 8.67 6.84 4.66
N ILE A 196 7.38 7.07 4.88
CA ILE A 196 6.80 8.35 5.28
C ILE A 196 6.89 8.47 6.82
N ASP A 197 7.14 9.68 7.30
CA ASP A 197 7.12 10.06 8.73
C ASP A 197 7.96 9.21 9.69
N LEU A 198 9.03 8.61 9.17
CA LEU A 198 10.03 7.89 9.94
C LEU A 198 10.68 8.78 11.02
N ASN A 199 10.90 8.19 12.20
CA ASN A 199 11.74 8.82 13.19
C ASN A 199 13.22 8.87 12.74
N ASP A 200 14.03 9.66 13.44
CA ASP A 200 15.42 9.91 13.07
C ASP A 200 16.27 8.62 13.00
N GLU A 201 16.04 7.66 13.90
CA GLU A 201 16.79 6.40 13.96
C GLU A 201 16.43 5.48 12.80
N GLN A 202 15.12 5.26 12.57
CA GLN A 202 14.61 4.44 11.47
C GLN A 202 15.10 4.97 10.12
N ARG A 203 14.99 6.29 9.91
CA ARG A 203 15.49 6.95 8.69
C ARG A 203 16.99 6.75 8.50
N GLN A 204 17.80 6.95 9.55
CA GLN A 204 19.24 6.76 9.46
C GLN A 204 19.61 5.31 9.13
N ARG A 205 18.93 4.33 9.74
CA ARG A 205 19.12 2.90 9.45
C ARG A 205 18.78 2.58 8.00
N PHE A 206 17.66 3.09 7.50
CA PHE A 206 17.26 2.90 6.10
C PHE A 206 18.26 3.53 5.13
N ILE A 207 18.65 4.79 5.34
CA ILE A 207 19.64 5.48 4.49
C ILE A 207 20.98 4.75 4.50
N ALA A 208 21.46 4.32 5.68
CA ALA A 208 22.69 3.57 5.80
C ALA A 208 22.61 2.24 5.01
N TRP A 209 21.48 1.54 5.08
CA TRP A 209 21.24 0.34 4.29
C TRP A 209 21.21 0.62 2.79
N ALA A 210 20.46 1.63 2.34
CA ALA A 210 20.37 2.02 0.93
C ALA A 210 21.75 2.36 0.34
N ARG A 211 22.59 3.08 1.09
CA ARG A 211 23.96 3.43 0.70
C ARG A 211 24.86 2.23 0.44
N ARG A 212 24.61 1.07 1.06
CA ARG A 212 25.40 -0.16 0.84
C ARG A 212 25.27 -0.72 -0.58
N PHE A 213 24.20 -0.35 -1.29
CA PHE A 213 23.98 -0.73 -2.68
C PHE A 213 24.56 0.26 -3.66
N MET A 214 25.02 1.43 -3.20
CA MET A 214 25.44 2.51 -4.10
C MET A 214 26.95 2.51 -4.33
N PRO A 215 27.42 2.79 -5.56
CA PRO A 215 28.84 2.80 -5.90
C PRO A 215 29.56 4.00 -5.26
N SER A 216 30.35 3.72 -4.21
CA SER A 216 31.06 4.75 -3.43
C SER A 216 32.11 5.51 -4.25
N GLU A 217 32.70 4.86 -5.25
CA GLU A 217 33.75 5.40 -6.12
C GLU A 217 33.26 6.53 -7.04
N ARG A 218 31.95 6.78 -7.10
CA ARG A 218 31.36 7.94 -7.79
C ARG A 218 31.41 9.21 -6.93
N LEU A 219 31.44 9.06 -5.61
CA LEU A 219 31.48 10.19 -4.70
C LEU A 219 32.80 10.95 -4.87
N GLY A 220 32.71 12.23 -5.24
CA GLY A 220 33.88 13.10 -5.44
C GLY A 220 34.47 13.09 -6.85
N LYS A 221 33.89 12.36 -7.81
CA LYS A 221 34.24 12.47 -9.23
C LYS A 221 33.30 13.45 -9.95
N THR A 222 33.74 13.97 -11.09
CA THR A 222 32.86 14.70 -12.02
C THR A 222 31.74 13.77 -12.49
N LEU A 223 30.51 14.28 -12.51
CA LEU A 223 29.33 13.54 -12.95
C LEU A 223 29.46 13.09 -14.41
N SER A 224 29.02 11.86 -14.66
CA SER A 224 28.90 11.27 -16.00
C SER A 224 27.72 10.31 -16.03
N GLN A 225 26.77 10.51 -16.96
CA GLN A 225 25.61 9.65 -17.18
C GLN A 225 26.00 8.33 -17.86
N THR A 226 26.65 7.45 -17.11
CA THR A 226 27.19 6.17 -17.63
C THR A 226 26.91 4.99 -16.71
N GLN A 227 26.27 5.23 -15.56
CA GLN A 227 26.08 4.20 -14.56
C GLN A 227 24.86 3.34 -14.91
N VAL A 228 25.14 2.09 -15.27
CA VAL A 228 24.16 1.01 -15.35
C VAL A 228 23.89 0.54 -13.93
N TYR A 229 22.66 0.69 -13.46
CA TYR A 229 22.21 0.18 -12.17
C TYR A 229 21.43 -1.11 -12.36
N THR A 230 21.63 -2.06 -11.45
CA THR A 230 20.76 -3.24 -11.31
C THR A 230 19.34 -2.80 -10.94
N GLU A 231 18.37 -3.69 -11.14
CA GLU A 231 16.97 -3.40 -10.80
C GLU A 231 16.77 -3.01 -9.32
N ILE A 232 17.49 -3.68 -8.41
CA ILE A 232 17.46 -3.38 -6.97
C ILE A 232 18.01 -1.98 -6.71
N GLU A 233 19.17 -1.63 -7.27
CA GLU A 233 19.77 -0.31 -7.09
C GLU A 233 18.88 0.79 -7.65
N LYS A 234 18.28 0.57 -8.83
CA LYS A 234 17.29 1.50 -9.42
C LYS A 234 16.09 1.69 -8.50
N ARG A 235 15.52 0.60 -7.97
CA ARG A 235 14.36 0.67 -7.07
C ARG A 235 14.69 1.43 -5.78
N ILE A 236 15.85 1.18 -5.19
CA ILE A 236 16.31 1.91 -4.00
C ILE A 236 16.48 3.40 -4.31
N LEU A 237 17.16 3.74 -5.40
CA LEU A 237 17.34 5.14 -5.82
C LEU A 237 16.00 5.82 -6.05
N ASP A 238 15.11 5.19 -6.81
CA ASP A 238 13.79 5.73 -7.11
C ASP A 238 13.01 6.03 -5.83
N ARG A 239 12.93 5.08 -4.89
CA ARG A 239 12.19 5.28 -3.62
C ARG A 239 12.84 6.33 -2.72
N VAL A 240 14.17 6.35 -2.62
CA VAL A 240 14.85 7.37 -1.81
C VAL A 240 14.63 8.77 -2.38
N ILE A 241 14.73 8.94 -3.71
CA ILE A 241 14.54 10.23 -4.37
C ILE A 241 13.06 10.67 -4.27
N PHE A 242 12.13 9.75 -4.50
CA PHE A 242 10.69 10.04 -4.42
C PHE A 242 10.26 10.49 -3.02
N HIS A 243 10.76 9.83 -1.97
CA HIS A 243 10.48 10.19 -0.57
C HIS A 243 11.54 11.11 0.04
N GLN A 244 12.24 11.92 -0.77
CA GLN A 244 13.36 12.77 -0.30
C GLN A 244 13.00 13.64 0.91
N GLU A 245 11.77 14.16 0.97
CA GLU A 245 11.33 15.07 2.03
C GLU A 245 11.26 14.37 3.41
N HIS A 246 11.00 13.07 3.43
CA HIS A 246 10.97 12.26 4.65
C HIS A 246 12.34 11.67 4.95
N LEU A 247 13.13 11.34 3.91
CA LEU A 247 14.36 10.54 4.05
C LEU A 247 15.67 11.35 4.07
N LEU A 248 15.80 12.41 3.26
CA LEU A 248 17.06 13.11 3.04
C LEU A 248 17.14 14.38 3.92
N LYS A 249 17.21 14.24 5.25
CA LYS A 249 17.17 15.44 6.13
C LYS A 249 18.44 16.29 6.14
N ASN A 250 19.56 15.80 5.63
CA ASN A 250 20.82 16.55 5.61
C ASN A 250 21.35 16.75 4.18
N GLN A 251 22.14 17.81 4.01
CA GLN A 251 22.70 18.18 2.70
C GLN A 251 23.62 17.11 2.11
N LYS A 252 24.29 16.31 2.96
CA LYS A 252 25.18 15.25 2.48
C LYS A 252 24.39 14.12 1.82
N ASP A 253 23.28 13.70 2.42
CA ASP A 253 22.41 12.68 1.87
C ASP A 253 21.79 13.16 0.56
N HIS A 254 21.22 14.37 0.52
CA HIS A 254 20.76 14.98 -0.73
C HIS A 254 21.84 14.99 -1.82
N ARG A 255 23.06 15.43 -1.47
CA ARG A 255 24.16 15.52 -2.44
C ARG A 255 24.60 14.14 -2.94
N ASP A 256 24.73 13.15 -2.07
CA ASP A 256 25.20 11.82 -2.45
C ASP A 256 24.15 11.11 -3.34
N PHE A 257 22.86 11.19 -2.98
CA PHE A 257 21.78 10.64 -3.80
C PHE A 257 21.57 11.40 -5.11
N ALA A 258 21.82 12.72 -5.15
CA ALA A 258 21.87 13.48 -6.40
C ALA A 258 22.99 12.97 -7.31
N ILE A 259 24.18 12.72 -6.77
CA ILE A 259 25.31 12.17 -7.53
C ILE A 259 24.94 10.82 -8.16
N TRP A 260 24.40 9.90 -7.36
CA TRP A 260 24.03 8.57 -7.86
C TRP A 260 22.89 8.64 -8.87
N GLY A 261 21.82 9.38 -8.59
CA GLY A 261 20.71 9.57 -9.52
C GLY A 261 21.21 10.13 -10.86
N MET A 262 21.92 11.27 -10.84
CA MET A 262 22.41 11.96 -12.04
C MET A 262 23.47 11.18 -12.83
N CYS A 263 24.18 10.24 -12.20
CA CYS A 263 25.12 9.36 -12.91
C CYS A 263 24.41 8.23 -13.67
N SER A 264 23.12 7.98 -13.42
CA SER A 264 22.37 6.91 -14.08
C SER A 264 22.34 7.11 -15.60
N GLU A 265 22.47 6.02 -16.35
CA GLU A 265 22.14 6.02 -17.78
C GLU A 265 20.62 6.09 -18.05
N ASP A 266 19.82 5.75 -17.03
CA ASP A 266 18.37 5.84 -17.08
C ASP A 266 17.95 7.31 -16.94
N ARG A 267 17.39 7.86 -18.02
CA ARG A 267 17.10 9.29 -18.12
C ARG A 267 16.09 9.76 -17.09
N LEU A 268 15.12 8.92 -16.71
CA LEU A 268 14.12 9.29 -15.70
C LEU A 268 14.76 9.34 -14.31
N ILE A 269 15.62 8.37 -13.97
CA ILE A 269 16.36 8.39 -12.69
C ILE A 269 17.33 9.57 -12.66
N ALA A 270 18.03 9.85 -13.75
CA ALA A 270 18.95 10.97 -13.83
C ALA A 270 18.23 12.33 -13.72
N LEU A 271 17.04 12.43 -14.30
CA LEU A 271 16.15 13.58 -14.16
C LEU A 271 15.71 13.78 -12.71
N HIS A 272 15.22 12.74 -12.05
CA HIS A 272 14.81 12.80 -10.63
C HIS A 272 16.00 13.13 -9.71
N GLY A 273 17.18 12.56 -9.99
CA GLY A 273 18.41 12.90 -9.29
C GLY A 273 18.81 14.36 -9.43
N ALA A 274 18.58 14.97 -10.60
CA ALA A 274 18.84 16.39 -10.82
C ALA A 274 17.90 17.30 -9.99
N TYR A 275 16.66 16.87 -9.74
CA TYR A 275 15.72 17.63 -8.90
C TYR A 275 16.16 17.75 -7.45
N LEU A 276 16.94 16.79 -6.93
CA LEU A 276 17.54 16.88 -5.60
C LEU A 276 18.48 18.08 -5.45
N LEU A 277 18.98 18.66 -6.55
CA LEU A 277 19.84 19.85 -6.52
C LEU A 277 19.08 21.11 -6.10
N GLU A 278 17.74 21.13 -6.20
CA GLU A 278 16.94 22.29 -5.82
C GLU A 278 17.11 22.65 -4.34
N GLU A 279 17.22 21.64 -3.47
CA GLU A 279 17.39 21.77 -2.01
C GLU A 279 18.84 22.05 -1.60
N LEU A 280 19.77 22.11 -2.56
CA LEU A 280 21.19 22.32 -2.32
C LEU A 280 21.62 23.72 -2.79
N PRO A 281 22.39 24.47 -1.98
CA PRO A 281 23.09 25.65 -2.47
C PRO A 281 24.00 25.31 -3.66
N VAL A 282 24.00 26.16 -4.67
CA VAL A 282 24.79 25.97 -5.91
C VAL A 282 26.27 25.69 -5.63
N ALA A 283 26.84 26.32 -4.60
CA ALA A 283 28.25 26.15 -4.22
C ALA A 283 28.61 24.70 -3.83
N ILE A 284 27.64 23.86 -3.45
CA ILE A 284 27.86 22.47 -3.06
C ILE A 284 27.35 21.46 -4.10
N TRP A 285 26.86 21.94 -5.25
CA TRP A 285 26.43 21.07 -6.34
C TRP A 285 27.58 20.17 -6.80
N PRO A 286 27.30 18.91 -7.18
CA PRO A 286 28.31 18.03 -7.72
C PRO A 286 28.96 18.61 -8.99
N GLN A 287 30.27 18.40 -9.14
CA GLN A 287 30.99 18.86 -10.33
C GLN A 287 30.42 18.18 -11.58
N GLY A 288 30.15 18.96 -12.64
CA GLY A 288 29.54 18.46 -13.87
C GLY A 288 28.00 18.54 -13.90
N SER A 289 27.34 18.97 -12.81
CA SER A 289 25.87 19.07 -12.76
C SER A 289 25.29 19.90 -13.90
N LYS A 290 25.88 21.06 -14.23
CA LYS A 290 25.43 21.92 -15.32
C LYS A 290 25.35 21.17 -16.67
N THR A 291 26.41 20.47 -17.04
CA THR A 291 26.47 19.70 -18.29
C THR A 291 25.42 18.58 -18.34
N ILE A 292 25.18 17.93 -17.20
CA ILE A 292 24.14 16.90 -17.10
C ILE A 292 22.75 17.52 -17.26
N ILE A 293 22.45 18.64 -16.59
CA ILE A 293 21.16 19.33 -16.68
C ILE A 293 20.92 19.84 -18.12
N GLU A 294 21.93 20.44 -18.76
CA GLU A 294 21.86 20.85 -20.16
C GLU A 294 21.55 19.67 -21.09
N SER A 295 22.18 18.51 -20.85
CA SER A 295 21.91 17.29 -21.61
C SER A 295 20.47 16.81 -21.39
N LEU A 296 20.03 16.72 -20.13
CA LEU A 296 18.66 16.32 -19.76
C LEU A 296 17.61 17.23 -20.38
N LEU A 297 17.86 18.54 -20.44
CA LEU A 297 16.93 19.51 -21.02
C LEU A 297 16.67 19.24 -22.53
N VAL A 298 17.71 18.81 -23.26
CA VAL A 298 17.58 18.42 -24.67
C VAL A 298 16.78 17.12 -24.83
N TRP A 299 16.94 16.18 -23.90
CA TRP A 299 16.31 14.86 -23.96
C TRP A 299 14.88 14.81 -23.42
N THR A 300 14.52 15.71 -22.51
CA THR A 300 13.23 15.69 -21.82
C THR A 300 12.10 15.96 -22.81
N GLU A 301 11.09 15.09 -22.84
CA GLU A 301 9.97 15.24 -23.76
C GLU A 301 8.97 16.29 -23.25
N PRO A 302 8.26 17.02 -24.14
CA PRO A 302 7.39 18.14 -23.74
C PRO A 302 6.22 17.78 -22.80
N HIS A 303 5.83 16.50 -22.78
CA HIS A 303 4.71 15.99 -21.97
C HIS A 303 5.17 15.39 -20.63
N TRP A 304 6.47 15.31 -20.38
CA TRP A 304 6.98 14.85 -19.09
C TRP A 304 6.71 15.91 -18.04
N ASN A 305 5.85 15.56 -17.09
CA ASN A 305 5.53 16.39 -15.94
C ASN A 305 6.12 15.75 -14.69
N SER A 306 6.46 16.58 -13.73
CA SER A 306 6.85 16.17 -12.38
C SER A 306 5.99 16.90 -11.35
N VAL A 307 6.00 16.40 -10.12
CA VAL A 307 5.32 17.02 -8.99
C VAL A 307 6.36 17.72 -8.15
N LYS A 308 6.24 19.03 -8.06
CA LYS A 308 7.06 19.89 -7.20
C LYS A 308 6.23 20.25 -5.99
N ARG A 309 6.72 19.98 -4.77
CA ARG A 309 6.09 20.47 -3.54
C ARG A 309 6.68 21.83 -3.18
N LYS A 310 5.83 22.84 -3.04
CA LYS A 310 6.20 24.20 -2.63
C LYS A 310 5.19 24.69 -1.60
N ASP A 311 5.69 25.19 -0.46
CA ASP A 311 4.87 25.70 0.64
C ASP A 311 3.79 24.69 1.13
N GLY A 312 4.14 23.41 1.18
CA GLY A 312 3.24 22.32 1.59
C GLY A 312 2.18 21.93 0.55
N LYS A 313 2.23 22.47 -0.67
CA LYS A 313 1.32 22.12 -1.76
C LYS A 313 2.05 21.48 -2.93
N SER A 314 1.48 20.38 -3.44
CA SER A 314 1.93 19.73 -4.68
C SER A 314 1.49 20.55 -5.89
N GLN A 315 2.43 20.84 -6.80
CA GLN A 315 2.19 21.51 -8.07
C GLN A 315 2.75 20.66 -9.21
N TYR A 316 1.96 20.50 -10.26
CA TYR A 316 2.45 19.88 -11.50
C TYR A 316 3.28 20.91 -12.27
N VAL A 317 4.53 20.54 -12.56
CA VAL A 317 5.47 21.37 -13.30
C VAL A 317 6.03 20.56 -14.46
N LYS A 318 6.19 21.19 -15.62
CA LYS A 318 6.87 20.55 -16.75
C LYS A 318 8.34 20.34 -16.41
N SER A 319 8.83 19.14 -16.66
CA SER A 319 10.23 18.78 -16.37
C SER A 319 11.23 19.70 -17.07
N GLN A 320 10.92 20.14 -18.30
CA GLN A 320 11.76 21.11 -19.03
C GLN A 320 11.86 22.47 -18.34
N ASP A 321 10.75 22.98 -17.79
CA ASP A 321 10.73 24.28 -17.12
C ASP A 321 11.53 24.21 -15.81
N TRP A 322 11.38 23.11 -15.05
CA TRP A 322 12.18 22.87 -13.84
C TRP A 322 13.68 22.81 -14.14
N LEU A 323 14.10 22.08 -15.19
CA LEU A 323 15.51 22.03 -15.58
C LEU A 323 16.06 23.40 -15.99
N ARG A 324 15.26 24.24 -16.67
CA ARG A 324 15.65 25.63 -16.99
C ARG A 324 15.82 26.47 -15.73
N GLU A 325 14.88 26.39 -14.79
CA GLU A 325 15.00 27.07 -13.48
C GLU A 325 16.28 26.67 -12.75
N LEU A 326 16.67 25.38 -12.80
CA LEU A 326 17.93 24.93 -12.21
C LEU A 326 19.15 25.53 -12.91
N LEU A 327 19.17 25.61 -14.24
CA LEU A 327 20.28 26.21 -15.00
C LEU A 327 20.43 27.72 -14.75
N GLU A 328 19.33 28.43 -14.54
CA GLU A 328 19.35 29.86 -14.21
C GLU A 328 20.09 30.14 -12.88
N ARG A 329 20.13 29.19 -11.95
CA ARG A 329 20.86 29.34 -10.67
C ARG A 329 22.39 29.28 -10.81
N VAL A 330 22.89 28.70 -11.89
CA VAL A 330 24.34 28.50 -12.18
C VAL A 330 24.85 29.40 -13.30
N THR A 331 24.04 30.35 -13.75
CA THR A 331 24.38 31.36 -14.76
C THR A 331 24.57 32.70 -14.07
#